data_AF-A0A7S4HFR1-F1
#
_entry.id   AF-A0A7S4HFR1-F1
#
_cell.length_a   1.000
_cell.length_b   1.000
_cell.length_c   1.000
_cell.angle_alpha   90.00
_cell.angle_beta   90.00
_cell.angle_gamma   90.00
#
_symmetry.space_group_name_H-M   'P 1'
#
loop_
_entity.id
_entity.type
_entity.pdbx_description
1 polymer ?
#
loop_
_entity_poly.entity_id
_entity_poly.type
_entity_poly.pdbx_seq_one_letter_code
_entity_poly.pdbx_strand_id
1 'polypeptide(L)'
;MNVINYSSIAQEIWYTMQTTGHTEQILVATNMNCTDMRLIRIALMLSRRSVRLVCPQQLLQERLGHDKYMISLVEQEMCARANAFIGSKYSTWTDTVKGLRAYRHGDTPGGPENFVFEELYALGVR
;
A
#
# COMPACT_ATOMS: atom_id res chain seq x y z
N MET A 1 15.55 -1.29 -11.02
CA MET A 1 15.92 -1.75 -9.67
C MET A 1 14.87 -1.23 -8.69
N ASN A 2 14.10 -2.10 -8.02
CA ASN A 2 13.05 -1.67 -7.10
C ASN A 2 13.70 -1.21 -5.78
N VAL A 3 13.85 0.10 -5.62
CA VAL A 3 14.32 0.73 -4.38
C VAL A 3 13.13 0.82 -3.43
N ILE A 4 13.23 0.12 -2.30
CA ILE A 4 12.23 0.11 -1.23
C ILE A 4 12.63 1.18 -0.22
N ASN A 5 11.71 2.10 0.07
CA ASN A 5 11.96 3.17 1.03
C ASN A 5 11.63 2.70 2.46
N TYR A 6 12.58 2.03 3.12
CA TYR A 6 12.35 1.46 4.45
C TYR A 6 12.19 2.49 5.57
N SER A 7 12.77 3.69 5.42
CA SER A 7 12.71 4.73 6.45
C SER A 7 11.30 5.33 6.58
N SER A 8 10.60 5.56 5.46
CA SER A 8 9.21 6.04 5.51
C SER A 8 8.26 5.01 6.13
N ILE A 9 8.51 3.71 5.91
CA ILE A 9 7.69 2.63 6.45
C ILE A 9 7.83 2.52 7.97
N ALA A 10 9.07 2.60 8.47
CA ALA A 10 9.31 2.60 9.91
C ALA A 10 8.66 3.80 10.60
N GLN A 11 8.67 4.98 9.95
CA GLN A 11 8.01 6.19 10.44
C GLN A 11 6.48 6.05 10.46
N GLU A 12 5.87 5.55 9.37
CA GLU A 12 4.41 5.32 9.30
C GLU A 12 3.95 4.30 10.33
N ILE A 13 4.66 3.18 10.48
CA ILE A 13 4.35 2.16 11.48
C ILE A 13 4.49 2.76 12.89
N TRP A 14 5.58 3.47 13.17
CA TRP A 14 5.80 4.07 14.48
C TRP A 14 4.72 5.11 14.81
N TYR A 15 4.37 5.99 13.87
CA TYR A 15 3.28 6.95 14.03
C TYR A 15 1.93 6.26 14.29
N THR A 16 1.63 5.20 13.54
CA THR A 16 0.41 4.39 13.75
C THR A 16 0.42 3.75 15.14
N MET A 17 1.55 3.18 15.58
CA MET A 17 1.67 2.57 16.91
C MET A 17 1.43 3.58 18.04
N GLN A 18 1.92 4.81 17.89
CA GLN A 18 1.72 5.89 18.86
C GLN A 18 0.26 6.35 18.91
N THR A 19 -0.40 6.43 17.76
CA THR A 19 -1.79 6.91 17.66
C THR A 19 -2.82 5.88 18.11
N THR A 20 -2.59 4.58 17.88
CA THR A 20 -3.51 3.49 18.28
C THR A 20 -3.21 2.88 19.65
N GLY A 21 -2.22 3.40 20.39
CA GLY A 21 -1.93 2.94 21.75
C GLY A 21 -1.45 1.50 21.86
N HIS A 22 -0.81 0.96 20.80
CA HIS A 22 -0.30 -0.42 20.72
C HIS A 22 -1.33 -1.57 20.83
N THR A 23 -2.63 -1.28 20.93
CA THR A 23 -3.67 -2.30 21.14
C THR A 23 -4.20 -2.87 19.83
N GLU A 24 -4.13 -2.13 18.73
CA GLU A 24 -4.64 -2.55 17.43
C GLU A 24 -3.59 -3.23 16.55
N GLN A 25 -4.03 -4.18 15.74
CA GLN A 25 -3.18 -4.82 14.73
C GLN A 25 -2.92 -3.82 13.58
N ILE A 26 -1.66 -3.51 13.33
CA ILE A 26 -1.24 -2.61 12.25
C ILE A 26 -1.11 -3.40 10.95
N LEU A 27 -1.90 -3.04 9.96
CA LEU A 27 -1.84 -3.65 8.63
C LEU A 27 -0.87 -2.89 7.75
N VAL A 28 0.11 -3.61 7.22
CA VAL A 28 1.08 -3.09 6.25
C VAL A 28 0.82 -3.78 4.93
N ALA A 29 0.67 -3.03 3.84
CA ALA A 29 0.49 -3.59 2.50
C ALA A 29 1.64 -3.21 1.58
N THR A 30 1.81 -3.95 0.49
CA THR A 30 2.91 -3.76 -0.45
C THR A 30 2.53 -4.12 -1.87
N ASN A 31 3.14 -3.44 -2.83
CA ASN A 31 3.02 -3.74 -4.27
C ASN A 31 4.11 -4.68 -4.78
N MET A 32 4.97 -5.17 -3.89
CA MET A 32 5.99 -6.12 -4.23
C MET A 32 5.42 -7.54 -4.28
N ASN A 33 6.11 -8.43 -4.98
CA ASN A 33 5.79 -9.85 -4.96
C ASN A 33 5.98 -10.40 -3.53
N CYS A 34 4.95 -10.99 -2.97
CA CYS A 34 4.98 -11.49 -1.60
C CYS A 34 5.90 -12.69 -1.37
N THR A 35 6.33 -13.35 -2.45
CA THR A 35 7.36 -14.38 -2.37
C THR A 35 8.78 -13.80 -2.32
N ASP A 36 8.94 -12.46 -2.39
CA ASP A 36 10.24 -11.81 -2.22
C ASP A 36 10.78 -12.05 -0.80
N MET A 37 11.96 -12.66 -0.71
CA MET A 37 12.62 -13.00 0.55
C MET A 37 12.84 -11.78 1.46
N ARG A 38 12.97 -10.58 0.91
CA ARG A 38 13.11 -9.34 1.69
C ARG A 38 11.81 -9.03 2.44
N LEU A 39 10.66 -9.19 1.77
CA LEU A 39 9.35 -9.01 2.39
C LEU A 39 9.06 -10.08 3.42
N ILE A 40 9.38 -11.35 3.13
CA ILE A 40 9.20 -12.46 4.08
C ILE A 40 9.99 -12.18 5.36
N ARG A 41 11.24 -11.75 5.24
CA ARG A 41 12.08 -11.40 6.40
C ARG A 41 11.48 -10.25 7.21
N ILE A 42 10.94 -9.24 6.54
CA ILE A 42 10.28 -8.10 7.21
C ILE A 42 8.98 -8.53 7.88
N ALA A 43 8.14 -9.32 7.22
CA ALA A 43 6.92 -9.86 7.79
C ALA A 43 7.20 -10.66 9.07
N LEU A 44 8.28 -11.46 9.08
CA LEU A 44 8.71 -12.21 10.26
C LEU A 44 9.21 -11.30 11.41
N MET A 45 9.88 -10.19 11.09
CA MET A 45 10.30 -9.22 12.11
C MET A 45 9.12 -8.45 12.69
N LEU A 46 8.15 -8.10 11.84
CA LEU A 46 6.97 -7.29 12.18
C LEU A 46 5.88 -8.10 12.89
N SER A 47 5.71 -9.39 12.56
CA SER A 47 4.71 -10.26 13.18
C SER A 47 4.86 -10.40 14.69
N ARG A 48 6.07 -10.18 15.22
CA ARG A 48 6.36 -10.14 16.67
C ARG A 48 5.85 -8.88 17.37
N ARG A 49 5.32 -7.88 16.64
CA ARG A 49 5.04 -6.52 17.15
C ARG A 49 3.64 -5.99 16.79
N SER A 50 2.60 -6.84 16.86
CA SER A 50 1.22 -6.51 16.44
C SER A 50 1.10 -5.92 15.02
N VAL A 51 2.13 -6.05 14.18
CA VAL A 51 2.14 -5.59 12.80
C VAL A 51 2.02 -6.79 11.86
N ARG A 52 1.07 -6.74 10.93
CA ARG A 52 0.80 -7.80 9.96
C ARG A 52 1.00 -7.29 8.55
N LEU A 53 1.83 -7.98 7.78
CA LEU A 53 1.92 -7.76 6.34
C LEU A 53 0.71 -8.40 5.65
N VAL A 54 -0.01 -7.61 4.86
CA VAL A 54 -1.14 -8.04 4.04
C VAL A 54 -0.62 -8.37 2.65
N CYS A 55 -0.79 -9.62 2.25
CA CYS A 55 -0.48 -10.10 0.92
C CYS A 55 -1.67 -10.89 0.35
N PRO A 56 -2.44 -10.32 -0.58
CA PRO A 56 -3.59 -11.00 -1.16
C PRO A 56 -3.27 -11.72 -2.50
N GLN A 57 -2.05 -11.59 -3.03
CA GLN A 57 -1.69 -12.01 -4.40
C GLN A 57 -2.15 -13.42 -4.78
N GLN A 58 -1.83 -14.41 -3.94
CA GLN A 58 -2.20 -15.79 -4.21
C GLN A 58 -3.73 -15.98 -4.21
N LEU A 59 -4.42 -15.44 -3.21
CA LEU A 59 -5.88 -15.52 -3.10
C LEU A 59 -6.57 -14.80 -4.28
N LEU A 60 -6.05 -13.65 -4.71
CA LEU A 60 -6.60 -12.91 -5.85
C LEU A 60 -6.37 -13.66 -7.16
N GLN A 61 -5.21 -14.30 -7.34
CA GLN A 61 -4.95 -15.16 -8.49
C GLN A 61 -5.89 -16.37 -8.53
N GLU A 62 -6.14 -17.00 -7.38
CA GLU A 62 -7.08 -18.12 -7.28
C GLU A 62 -8.53 -17.71 -7.59
N ARG A 63 -8.95 -16.51 -7.18
CA ARG A 63 -10.34 -16.03 -7.35
C ARG A 63 -10.65 -15.33 -8.66
N LEU A 64 -9.72 -14.50 -9.14
CA LEU A 64 -9.89 -13.66 -10.33
C LEU A 64 -9.18 -14.27 -11.56
N GLY A 65 -8.50 -15.40 -11.37
CA GLY A 65 -7.80 -16.12 -12.43
C GLY A 65 -6.73 -15.25 -13.08
N HIS A 66 -6.93 -14.94 -14.36
CA HIS A 66 -5.96 -14.21 -15.18
C HIS A 66 -6.33 -12.74 -15.43
N ASP A 67 -7.37 -12.21 -14.77
CA ASP A 67 -7.71 -10.79 -14.87
C ASP A 67 -6.72 -9.93 -14.08
N LYS A 68 -5.59 -9.64 -14.72
CA LYS A 68 -4.52 -8.83 -14.13
C LYS A 68 -4.95 -7.41 -13.80
N TYR A 69 -5.95 -6.88 -14.50
CA TYR A 69 -6.48 -5.54 -14.23
C TYR A 69 -7.25 -5.52 -12.91
N MET A 70 -8.20 -6.45 -12.74
CA MET A 70 -8.97 -6.56 -11.50
C MET A 70 -8.08 -6.91 -10.30
N ILE A 71 -7.09 -7.78 -10.48
CA ILE A 71 -6.08 -8.07 -9.43
C ILE A 71 -5.36 -6.78 -9.03
N SER A 72 -4.85 -6.01 -10.00
CA SER A 72 -4.14 -4.76 -9.74
C SER A 72 -5.02 -3.74 -9.02
N LEU A 73 -6.29 -3.59 -9.41
CA LEU A 73 -7.23 -2.68 -8.74
C LEU A 73 -7.45 -3.06 -7.28
N VAL A 74 -7.67 -4.35 -7.00
CA VAL A 74 -7.88 -4.82 -5.63
C VAL A 74 -6.60 -4.65 -4.79
N GLU A 75 -5.43 -4.91 -5.36
CA GLU A 75 -4.15 -4.67 -4.68
C GLU A 75 -3.93 -3.18 -4.36
N GLN A 76 -4.26 -2.28 -5.29
CA GLN A 76 -4.18 -0.82 -5.07
C GLN A 76 -5.12 -0.38 -3.94
N GLU A 77 -6.36 -0.86 -3.95
CA GLU A 77 -7.34 -0.58 -2.90
C GLU A 77 -6.90 -1.10 -1.52
N MET A 78 -6.34 -2.31 -1.45
CA MET A 78 -5.80 -2.84 -0.21
C MET A 78 -4.61 -2.00 0.30
N CYS A 79 -3.71 -1.60 -0.59
CA CYS A 79 -2.58 -0.74 -0.22
C CYS A 79 -3.03 0.67 0.20
N ALA A 80 -4.09 1.19 -0.40
CA ALA A 80 -4.67 2.46 0.00
C ALA A 80 -5.37 2.39 1.36
N ARG A 81 -5.89 1.22 1.76
CA ARG A 81 -6.60 1.00 3.04
C ARG A 81 -5.70 0.59 4.20
N ALA A 82 -4.53 0.04 3.92
CA ALA A 82 -3.60 -0.39 4.97
C ALA A 82 -3.14 0.79 5.82
N ASN A 83 -2.76 0.54 7.07
CA ASN A 83 -2.19 1.59 7.92
C ASN A 83 -0.89 2.13 7.33
N ALA A 84 -0.02 1.25 6.82
CA ALA A 84 1.22 1.63 6.15
C ALA A 84 1.37 0.96 4.78
N PHE A 85 2.09 1.62 3.86
CA PHE A 85 2.28 1.13 2.50
C PHE A 85 3.76 1.07 2.08
N ILE A 86 4.19 -0.11 1.62
CA ILE A 86 5.52 -0.38 1.07
C ILE A 86 5.44 -0.34 -0.46
N GLY A 87 5.73 0.84 -1.02
CA GLY A 87 5.82 1.06 -2.46
C GLY A 87 7.26 1.13 -2.97
N SER A 88 7.44 0.84 -4.26
CA SER A 88 8.67 1.11 -4.99
C SER A 88 8.73 2.59 -5.44
N LYS A 89 9.89 3.24 -5.29
CA LYS A 89 10.06 4.69 -5.48
C LYS A 89 9.69 5.22 -6.89
N TYR A 90 9.86 4.41 -7.93
CA TYR A 90 9.75 4.84 -9.34
C TYR A 90 8.63 4.09 -10.07
N SER A 91 7.50 3.87 -9.40
CA SER A 91 6.38 3.11 -9.97
C SER A 91 5.13 3.96 -10.01
N THR A 92 4.57 4.13 -11.22
CA THR A 92 3.27 4.77 -11.45
C THR A 92 2.16 4.11 -10.62
N TRP A 93 2.26 2.80 -10.41
CA TRP A 93 1.38 2.05 -9.51
C TRP A 93 1.50 2.54 -8.06
N THR A 94 2.73 2.73 -7.55
CA THR A 94 2.98 3.29 -6.21
C THR A 94 2.40 4.70 -6.10
N ASP A 95 2.57 5.53 -7.13
CA ASP A 95 2.06 6.91 -7.13
C ASP A 95 0.52 6.95 -7.16
N THR A 96 -0.11 6.02 -7.86
CA THR A 96 -1.58 5.83 -7.84
C THR A 96 -2.07 5.55 -6.42
N VAL A 97 -1.43 4.60 -5.71
CA VAL A 97 -1.81 4.29 -4.31
C VAL A 97 -1.58 5.48 -3.39
N LYS A 98 -0.48 6.23 -3.55
CA LYS A 98 -0.26 7.46 -2.76
C LYS A 98 -1.37 8.49 -3.00
N GLY A 99 -1.81 8.67 -4.25
CA GLY A 99 -2.94 9.53 -4.58
C GLY A 99 -4.24 9.07 -3.91
N LEU A 100 -4.55 7.78 -3.99
CA LEU A 100 -5.73 7.19 -3.31
C LEU A 100 -5.68 7.38 -1.79
N ARG A 101 -4.50 7.26 -1.17
CA ARG A 101 -4.30 7.48 0.27
C ARG A 101 -4.50 8.96 0.64
N ALA A 102 -3.89 9.88 -0.11
CA ALA A 102 -4.02 11.32 0.12
C ALA A 102 -5.50 11.77 0.07
N TYR A 103 -6.25 11.28 -0.94
CA TYR A 103 -7.68 11.54 -1.06
C TYR A 103 -8.48 11.07 0.17
N ARG A 104 -8.13 9.91 0.74
CA ARG A 104 -8.86 9.32 1.87
C ARG A 104 -8.52 9.92 3.21
N HIS A 105 -7.25 10.26 3.42
CA HIS A 105 -6.79 10.82 4.68
C HIS A 105 -7.06 12.33 4.79
N GLY A 106 -7.56 12.97 3.73
CA GLY A 106 -7.87 14.40 3.72
C GLY A 106 -6.63 15.30 3.81
N ASP A 107 -5.45 14.75 3.53
CA ASP A 107 -4.14 15.41 3.65
C ASP A 107 -3.83 16.32 2.44
N THR A 108 -4.84 16.92 1.81
CA THR A 108 -4.63 18.01 0.85
C THR A 108 -4.57 19.35 1.60
N PRO A 109 -3.49 20.15 1.46
CA PRO A 109 -3.53 21.55 1.79
C PRO A 109 -4.43 22.25 0.76
N GLY A 110 -5.72 22.35 1.09
CA GLY A 110 -6.78 22.78 0.18
C GLY A 110 -7.84 21.69 0.03
N GLY A 111 -9.07 21.99 0.45
CA GLY A 111 -10.20 21.06 0.50
C GLY A 111 -10.70 20.55 -0.86
N PRO A 112 -11.87 19.88 -0.86
CA PRO A 112 -12.12 18.67 -1.64
C PRO A 112 -12.61 18.97 -3.06
N GLU A 113 -11.76 18.78 -4.05
CA GLU A 113 -12.18 18.68 -5.44
C GLU A 113 -11.56 17.44 -6.09
N ASN A 114 -12.36 16.37 -6.09
CA ASN A 114 -12.50 15.37 -7.15
C ASN A 114 -11.36 15.21 -8.17
N PHE A 115 -10.22 14.63 -7.79
CA PHE A 115 -9.34 13.99 -8.79
C PHE A 115 -9.80 12.53 -8.98
N VAL A 116 -10.82 12.36 -9.82
CA VAL A 116 -11.33 11.05 -10.24
C VAL A 116 -10.27 10.37 -11.12
N PHE A 117 -10.23 9.04 -11.09
CA PHE A 117 -9.44 8.16 -11.97
C PHE A 117 -9.30 8.64 -13.44
N GLU A 118 -10.30 9.35 -13.94
CA GLU A 118 -10.37 9.97 -15.27
C GLU A 118 -9.30 11.05 -15.51
N GLU A 119 -8.90 11.83 -14.50
CA GLU A 119 -7.84 12.84 -14.64
C GLU A 119 -6.43 12.23 -14.57
N LEU A 120 -6.23 11.19 -13.74
CA LEU A 120 -4.97 10.43 -13.74
C LEU A 120 -4.76 9.72 -15.09
N TYR A 121 -5.86 9.23 -15.69
CA TYR A 121 -5.85 8.69 -17.04
C TYR A 121 -5.59 9.77 -18.11
N ALA A 122 -6.16 10.97 -17.96
CA ALA A 122 -5.94 12.10 -18.85
C ALA A 122 -4.51 12.69 -18.78
N LEU A 123 -3.86 12.62 -17.60
CA LEU A 123 -2.46 13.01 -17.39
C LEU A 123 -1.45 11.98 -17.93
N GLY A 124 -1.92 10.92 -18.60
CA GLY A 124 -1.07 9.95 -19.27
C GLY A 124 -0.37 8.99 -18.32
N VAL A 125 -0.85 8.88 -17.07
CA VAL A 125 -0.45 7.79 -16.18
C VAL A 125 -1.06 6.51 -16.74
N ARG A 126 -0.26 5.82 -17.57
CA ARG A 126 -0.57 4.51 -18.17
C ARG A 126 0.08 3.38 -17.38
#